data_AF-A0A3D2RML0-F1
#
_entry.id   AF-A0A3D2RML0-F1
#
_cell.length_a   1.000
_cell.length_b   1.000
_cell.length_c   1.000
_cell.angle_alpha   90.00
_cell.angle_beta   90.00
_cell.angle_gamma   90.00
#
_symmetry.space_group_name_H-M   'P 1'
#
loop_
_entity.id
_entity.type
_entity.pdbx_description
1 polymer ?
#
loop_
_entity_poly.entity_id
_entity_poly.type
_entity_poly.pdbx_seq_one_letter_code
_entity_poly.pdbx_strand_id
1 'polypeptide(L)' 'MVPTAKIPFGSSVAVLVVGGVGLNAVQGAFASSAYPIIAVDLLDWKLEETKQFGATQGFVLTRNRQKRRLEKSR' A
#
# COMPACT_ATOMS: atom_id res chain seq x y z
N MET A 1 7.81 -14.19 9.66
CA MET A 1 7.45 -12.75 9.82
C MET A 1 6.79 -12.59 11.17
N VAL A 2 7.34 -11.80 12.08
CA VAL A 2 6.73 -11.53 13.39
C VAL A 2 6.04 -10.16 13.30
N PRO A 3 4.71 -10.07 13.38
CA PRO A 3 4.03 -8.80 13.26
C PRO A 3 4.25 -7.95 14.51
N THR A 4 5.00 -6.86 14.37
CA THR A 4 5.19 -5.86 15.43
C THR A 4 3.88 -5.14 15.75
N ALA A 5 3.09 -4.86 14.71
CA ALA A 5 1.75 -4.33 14.85
C ALA A 5 0.78 -5.46 15.21
N LYS A 6 0.13 -5.33 16.36
CA LYS A 6 -0.98 -6.23 16.73
C LYS A 6 -2.22 -5.77 15.98
N ILE A 7 -2.49 -6.41 14.85
CA ILE A 7 -3.64 -6.11 13.98
C ILE A 7 -4.85 -6.87 14.51
N PRO A 8 -5.87 -6.19 15.08
CA PRO A 8 -7.10 -6.86 15.48
C PRO A 8 -7.84 -7.40 14.24
N PHE A 9 -8.58 -8.49 14.44
CA PHE A 9 -9.43 -9.07 13.42
C PHE A 9 -10.39 -8.02 12.86
N GLY A 10 -10.50 -7.94 11.53
CA GLY A 10 -11.40 -7.01 10.83
C GLY A 10 -11.03 -5.53 10.93
N SER A 11 -9.85 -5.19 11.47
CA SER A 11 -9.40 -3.80 11.52
C SER A 11 -8.94 -3.29 10.15
N SER A 12 -9.06 -1.99 9.93
CA SER A 12 -8.56 -1.33 8.72
C SER A 12 -7.06 -1.06 8.82
N VAL A 13 -6.31 -1.32 7.75
CA VAL A 13 -4.86 -1.06 7.67
C VAL A 13 -4.54 -0.24 6.44
N ALA A 14 -3.71 0.79 6.58
CA ALA A 14 -3.18 1.57 5.47
C ALA A 14 -1.65 1.40 5.38
N VAL A 15 -1.13 1.14 4.18
CA VAL A 15 0.30 0.99 3.90
C VAL A 15 0.73 2.10 2.95
N LEU A 16 1.56 3.02 3.45
CA LEU A 16 1.87 4.30 2.78
C LEU A 16 2.88 4.22 1.62
N VAL A 17 3.67 3.14 1.56
CA VAL A 17 4.64 2.88 0.49
C VAL A 17 4.68 1.37 0.29
N VAL A 18 4.48 0.93 -0.95
CA VAL A 18 4.37 -0.49 -1.31
C VAL A 18 5.47 -0.92 -2.27
N GLY A 19 6.72 -0.75 -1.82
CA GLY A 19 7.88 -1.46 -2.36
C GLY A 19 8.07 -2.83 -1.69
N GLY A 20 9.27 -3.41 -1.76
CA GLY A 20 9.52 -4.77 -1.21
C GLY A 20 9.15 -4.96 0.27
N VAL A 21 9.36 -3.93 1.12
CA VAL A 21 8.97 -3.99 2.53
C VAL A 21 7.45 -3.81 2.70
N GLY A 22 6.86 -2.88 1.96
CA GLY A 22 5.44 -2.58 2.05
C GLY A 22 4.55 -3.72 1.55
N LEU A 23 4.97 -4.43 0.51
CA LEU A 23 4.29 -5.64 0.03
C LEU A 23 4.17 -6.70 1.13
N ASN A 24 5.24 -6.90 1.90
CA ASN A 24 5.22 -7.84 3.02
C ASN A 24 4.26 -7.38 4.12
N ALA A 25 4.17 -6.07 4.36
CA ALA A 25 3.19 -5.52 5.30
C ALA A 25 1.74 -5.74 4.84
N VAL A 26 1.45 -5.60 3.54
CA VAL A 26 0.13 -5.90 2.95
C VAL A 26 -0.23 -7.37 3.17
N GLN A 27 0.69 -8.29 2.89
CA GLN A 27 0.46 -9.73 3.11
C GLN A 27 0.26 -10.06 4.60
N GLY A 28 1.01 -9.43 5.49
CA GLY A 28 0.85 -9.59 6.94
C GLY A 28 -0.51 -9.10 7.42
N ALA A 29 -0.99 -7.97 6.89
CA ALA A 29 -2.32 -7.43 7.19
C ALA A 29 -3.42 -8.38 6.69
N PHE A 30 -3.29 -8.90 5.47
CA PHE A 30 -4.22 -9.87 4.90
C PHE A 30 -4.26 -11.16 5.72
N ALA A 31 -3.10 -11.73 6.07
CA ALA A 31 -2.99 -12.90 6.92
C ALA A 31 -3.59 -12.68 8.32
N SER A 32 -3.64 -11.43 8.80
CA SER A 32 -4.29 -11.05 10.06
C SER A 32 -5.79 -10.78 9.93
N SER A 33 -6.40 -11.06 8.77
CA SER A 33 -7.81 -10.78 8.47
C SER A 33 -8.17 -9.29 8.63
N ALA A 34 -7.24 -8.39 8.29
CA ALA A 34 -7.54 -6.96 8.21
C ALA A 34 -8.47 -6.67 7.02
N TYR A 35 -9.43 -5.77 7.23
CA TYR A 35 -10.30 -5.27 6.16
C TYR A 35 -10.87 -3.89 6.53
N PRO A 36 -10.82 -2.90 5.63
CA PRO A 36 -10.10 -2.88 4.36
C PRO A 36 -8.58 -2.75 4.54
N ILE A 37 -7.83 -3.22 3.54
CA ILE A 37 -6.37 -2.99 3.40
C ILE A 37 -6.16 -1.99 2.27
N ILE A 38 -5.59 -0.83 2.61
CA ILE A 38 -5.43 0.32 1.72
C ILE A 38 -3.95 0.48 1.36
N ALA A 39 -3.60 0.24 0.11
CA ALA A 39 -2.26 0.51 -0.42
C ALA A 39 -2.17 1.94 -0.94
N VAL A 40 -1.05 2.60 -0.65
CA VAL A 40 -0.78 3.97 -1.07
C VAL A 40 0.65 4.01 -1.61
N ASP A 41 0.86 4.59 -2.80
CA ASP A 41 2.19 4.78 -3.40
C ASP A 41 2.14 5.90 -4.44
N LEU A 42 3.28 6.25 -5.03
CA LEU A 42 3.38 7.24 -6.09
C LEU A 42 3.12 6.67 -7.48
N LEU A 43 3.33 5.37 -7.67
CA LEU A 43 3.30 4.73 -8.98
C LEU A 43 2.17 3.72 -9.05
N ASP A 44 1.29 3.89 -10.04
CA ASP A 44 0.13 3.01 -10.25
C ASP A 44 0.51 1.53 -10.36
N TRP A 45 1.61 1.23 -11.06
CA TRP A 45 2.04 -0.16 -11.29
C TRP A 45 2.38 -0.89 -9.99
N LYS A 46 2.90 -0.18 -8.97
CA LYS A 46 3.14 -0.78 -7.66
C LYS A 46 1.84 -1.10 -6.93
N LEU A 47 0.83 -0.24 -7.07
CA LEU A 47 -0.49 -0.46 -6.47
C LEU A 47 -1.17 -1.67 -7.11
N GLU A 48 -1.01 -1.86 -8.42
CA GLU A 48 -1.55 -3.05 -9.12
C GLU A 48 -0.96 -4.34 -8.53
N GLU A 49 0.35 -4.37 -8.30
CA GLU A 49 1.01 -5.51 -7.67
C GLU A 49 0.46 -5.81 -6.29
N THR A 50 -0.03 -4.83 -5.52
CA THR A 50 -0.53 -5.10 -4.16
C THR A 50 -1.87 -5.84 -4.11
N LYS A 51 -2.66 -5.80 -5.18
CA LYS A 51 -4.00 -6.43 -5.21
C LYS A 51 -3.91 -7.95 -5.06
N GLN A 52 -2.95 -8.57 -5.74
CA GLN A 52 -2.66 -10.02 -5.63
C GLN A 52 -2.16 -10.43 -4.23
N PHE A 53 -1.70 -9.47 -3.42
CA PHE A 53 -1.20 -9.72 -2.06
C PHE A 53 -2.20 -9.38 -0.95
N GLY A 54 -3.43 -9.00 -1.31
CA GLY A 54 -4.52 -8.77 -0.36
C GLY A 54 -4.90 -7.31 -0.13
N ALA A 55 -4.31 -6.35 -0.85
CA ALA A 55 -4.81 -4.98 -0.83
C ALA A 55 -6.21 -4.90 -1.46
N THR A 56 -7.14 -4.28 -0.76
CA THR A 56 -8.52 -4.11 -1.20
C THR A 56 -8.73 -2.80 -1.97
N GLN A 57 -7.89 -1.81 -1.70
CA GLN A 57 -7.95 -0.48 -2.31
C GLN A 57 -6.53 0.03 -2.57
N GLY A 58 -6.36 0.83 -3.63
CA GLY A 58 -5.09 1.46 -3.99
C GLY A 58 -5.29 2.94 -4.29
N PHE A 59 -4.46 3.82 -3.71
CA PHE A 59 -4.49 5.26 -3.97
C PHE A 59 -3.13 5.79 -4.38
N VAL A 60 -3.08 6.50 -5.50
CA VAL A 60 -1.87 7.24 -5.89
C VAL A 60 -1.76 8.50 -5.04
N LEU A 61 -0.60 8.66 -4.40
CA LEU A 61 -0.19 9.87 -3.70
C LEU A 61 0.01 11.03 -4.70
N THR A 62 -1.07 11.74 -5.00
CA THR A 62 -0.99 12.99 -5.77
C THR A 62 -0.57 14.13 -4.85
N ARG A 63 0.64 14.65 -5.05
CA ARG A 63 1.07 15.95 -4.50
C ARG A 63 0.95 17.00 -5.61
N ASN A 64 0.36 18.16 -5.33
CA ASN A 64 0.33 19.33 -6.24
C ASN A 64 1.74 19.81 -6.71
N ARG A 65 2.82 19.29 -6.11
CA ARG A 65 4.22 19.51 -6.53
C ARG A 65 4.84 18.38 -7.37
N GLN A 66 4.27 17.17 -7.37
CA GLN A 66 4.84 16.02 -8.08
C GLN A 66 4.55 16.02 -9.59
N LYS A 67 3.37 16.50 -10.03
CA LYS A 67 3.11 16.74 -11.47
C LYS A 67 4.26 17.50 -12.13
N ARG A 68 4.74 18.57 -11.48
CA ARG A 68 5.87 19.39 -11.93
C ARG A 68 7.23 18.68 -12.00
N ARG A 69 7.44 17.59 -11.26
CA ARG A 69 8.70 16.82 -11.31
C ARG A 69 8.63 15.70 -12.34
N LEU A 70 7.47 15.08 -12.51
CA LEU A 70 7.26 14.04 -13.53
C LEU A 70 7.20 14.64 -14.95
N GLU A 71 6.63 15.84 -15.12
CA GLU A 71 6.64 16.59 -16.39
C GLU A 71 8.03 17.11 -16.77
N LYS A 72 8.91 17.40 -15.79
CA LYS A 72 10.28 17.88 -16.04
C LYS A 72 11.31 16.79 -16.34
N SER A 73 10.91 15.52 -16.21
CA SER A 73 11.76 14.37 -16.54
C SER A 73 11.42 13.77 -17.92
N ARG A 74 10.62 14.48 -18.72
CA ARG A 74 10.28 14.18 -20.11
C ARG A 74 10.86 15.23 -21.04
#